data_AF-A0A660LVG2-F1
#
_entry.id   AF-A0A660LVG2-F1
#
_cell.length_a   1.000
_cell.length_b   1.000
_cell.length_c   1.000
_cell.angle_alpha   90.00
_cell.angle_beta   90.00
_cell.angle_gamma   90.00
#
_symmetry.space_group_name_H-M   'P 1'
#
loop_
_entity.id
_entity.type
_entity.pdbx_description
1 polymer ?
#
loop_
_entity_poly.entity_id
_entity_poly.type
_entity_poly.pdbx_seq_one_letter_code
_entity_poly.pdbx_strand_id
1 'polypeptide(L)'
;MLKRFYISHLGIFYMLFACFMFAVTGAFAKYLSKDMPSIEVVFFRNLIGLFIVIYAIYRFPFKQAGGHFFLLMFRGFVGTVALFAFFYNVAHVNLATAFTFQKTNPIFTAILAAFIFKERLSSLGWF
;
A
#
# COMPACT_ATOMS: atom_id res chain seq x y z
N MET A 1 16.45 27.40 -9.97
CA MET A 1 15.12 27.21 -10.61
C MET A 1 15.03 25.85 -11.32
N LEU A 2 15.99 25.45 -12.16
CA LEU A 2 16.03 24.14 -12.84
C LEU A 2 15.99 22.90 -11.91
N LYS A 3 16.65 22.92 -10.74
CA LYS A 3 16.61 21.82 -9.76
C LYS A 3 15.18 21.50 -9.28
N ARG A 4 14.32 22.51 -9.10
CA ARG A 4 12.91 22.33 -8.66
C ARG A 4 12.05 21.70 -9.75
N PHE A 5 12.31 22.04 -11.01
CA PHE A 5 11.64 21.43 -12.18
C PHE A 5 12.03 19.96 -12.33
N TYR A 6 13.32 19.63 -12.19
CA TYR A 6 13.81 18.25 -12.27
C TYR A 6 13.26 17.36 -11.13
N ILE A 7 13.19 17.87 -9.90
CA ILE A 7 12.60 17.17 -8.75
C ILE A 7 11.08 16.93 -8.95
N SER A 8 10.38 17.87 -9.60
CA SER A 8 8.95 17.73 -9.93
C SER A 8 8.70 16.60 -10.94
N HIS A 9 9.51 16.48 -12.00
CA HIS A 9 9.37 15.42 -13.00
C HIS A 9 9.86 14.06 -12.52
N LEU A 10 10.83 14.01 -11.60
CA LEU A 10 11.23 12.77 -10.92
C LEU A 10 10.06 12.12 -10.18
N GLY A 11 9.20 12.92 -9.54
CA GLY A 11 7.98 12.43 -8.88
C GLY A 11 7.04 11.71 -9.84
N ILE A 12 6.82 12.27 -11.04
CA ILE A 12 6.00 11.65 -12.10
C ILE A 12 6.62 10.33 -12.55
N PHE A 13 7.93 10.30 -12.77
CA PHE A 13 8.63 9.08 -13.15
C PHE A 13 8.51 7.98 -12.07
N TYR A 14 8.71 8.32 -10.80
CA TYR A 14 8.53 7.37 -9.69
C TYR A 14 7.09 6.87 -9.58
N MET A 15 6.09 7.73 -9.84
CA MET A 15 4.69 7.32 -9.89
C MET A 15 4.43 6.31 -11.01
N LEU A 16 4.88 6.59 -12.24
CA LEU A 16 4.71 5.69 -13.38
C LEU A 16 5.41 4.35 -13.13
N PHE A 17 6.64 4.39 -12.60
CA PHE A 17 7.39 3.19 -12.26
C PHE A 17 6.68 2.37 -11.16
N ALA A 18 6.16 3.04 -10.12
CA ALA A 18 5.37 2.38 -9.09
C ALA A 18 4.10 1.74 -9.67
N CYS A 19 3.33 2.45 -10.51
CA CYS A 19 2.16 1.91 -11.17
C CYS A 19 2.48 0.66 -12.01
N PHE A 20 3.59 0.69 -12.75
CA PHE A 20 4.06 -0.46 -13.51
C PHE A 20 4.40 -1.66 -12.59
N MET A 21 5.16 -1.45 -11.53
CA MET A 21 5.47 -2.48 -10.53
C MET A 21 4.21 -3.06 -9.88
N PHE A 22 3.22 -2.22 -9.56
CA PHE A 22 1.92 -2.67 -9.02
C PHE A 22 1.12 -3.51 -10.03
N ALA A 23 1.10 -3.10 -11.30
CA ALA A 23 0.43 -3.86 -12.36
C ALA A 23 1.07 -5.25 -12.56
N VAL A 24 2.40 -5.32 -12.59
CA VAL A 24 3.16 -6.57 -12.67
C VAL A 24 2.88 -7.46 -11.46
N THR A 25 2.87 -6.89 -10.26
CA THR A 25 2.51 -7.61 -9.02
C THR A 25 1.09 -8.18 -9.09
N GLY A 26 0.12 -7.41 -9.57
CA GLY A 26 -1.25 -7.86 -9.75
C GLY A 26 -1.37 -9.02 -10.73
N ALA A 27 -0.70 -8.92 -11.89
CA ALA A 27 -0.69 -9.96 -12.91
C ALA A 27 -0.10 -11.28 -12.38
N PHE A 28 1.06 -11.23 -11.73
CA PHE A 28 1.67 -12.40 -11.10
C PHE A 28 0.80 -12.95 -9.97
N ALA A 29 0.23 -12.10 -9.12
CA ALA A 29 -0.66 -12.54 -8.04
C ALA A 29 -1.86 -13.31 -8.59
N LYS A 30 -2.49 -12.86 -9.69
CA LYS A 30 -3.63 -13.58 -10.29
C LYS A 30 -3.22 -14.88 -10.97
N TYR A 31 -2.06 -14.90 -11.61
CA TYR A 31 -1.51 -16.12 -12.21
C TYR A 31 -1.22 -17.18 -11.13
N LEU A 32 -0.47 -16.80 -10.09
CA LEU A 32 -0.10 -17.69 -8.99
C LEU A 32 -1.28 -18.11 -8.12
N SER A 33 -2.34 -17.28 -8.03
CA SER A 33 -3.57 -17.63 -7.30
C SER A 33 -4.34 -18.81 -7.92
N LYS A 34 -3.98 -19.28 -9.12
CA LYS A 34 -4.56 -20.50 -9.71
C LYS A 34 -4.01 -21.78 -9.08
N ASP A 35 -2.72 -21.77 -8.74
CA ASP A 35 -1.99 -22.95 -8.28
C ASP A 35 -1.66 -22.90 -6.78
N MET A 36 -1.66 -21.71 -6.17
CA MET A 36 -1.33 -21.50 -4.76
C MET A 36 -2.39 -20.67 -4.03
N PRO A 37 -2.66 -20.96 -2.73
CA PRO A 37 -3.50 -20.12 -1.90
C PRO A 37 -2.93 -18.70 -1.81
N SER A 38 -3.81 -17.69 -1.88
CA SER A 38 -3.39 -16.28 -1.83
C SER A 38 -2.63 -15.92 -0.54
N ILE A 39 -2.87 -16.67 0.53
CA ILE A 39 -2.17 -16.53 1.82
C ILE A 39 -0.66 -16.78 1.66
N GLU A 40 -0.27 -17.79 0.88
CA GLU A 40 1.13 -18.19 0.66
C GLU A 40 1.83 -17.18 -0.23
N VAL A 41 1.16 -16.72 -1.29
CA VAL A 41 1.67 -15.67 -2.18
C VAL A 41 1.98 -14.39 -1.39
N VAL A 42 1.08 -13.99 -0.48
CA VAL A 42 1.30 -12.84 0.41
C VAL A 42 2.43 -13.08 1.38
N PHE A 43 2.53 -14.28 1.95
CA PHE A 43 3.58 -14.64 2.89
C PHE A 43 4.97 -14.53 2.26
N PHE A 44 5.20 -15.18 1.11
CA PHE A 44 6.49 -15.13 0.43
C PHE A 44 6.86 -13.73 -0.04
N ARG A 45 5.89 -12.94 -0.52
CA ARG A 45 6.11 -11.54 -0.89
C ARG A 45 6.58 -10.71 0.31
N ASN A 46 5.94 -10.85 1.47
CA ASN A 46 6.32 -10.11 2.68
C ASN A 46 7.64 -10.61 3.27
N LEU A 47 7.97 -11.89 3.10
CA LEU A 47 9.25 -12.46 3.55
C LEU A 47 10.43 -11.82 2.82
N ILE A 48 10.37 -11.67 1.49
CA ILE A 48 11.40 -10.97 0.72
C ILE A 48 11.51 -9.51 1.18
N GLY A 49 10.37 -8.84 1.37
CA GLY A 49 10.34 -7.47 1.89
C GLY A 49 10.98 -7.34 3.27
N LEU A 50 10.75 -8.32 4.15
CA LEU A 50 11.34 -8.37 5.49
C LEU A 50 12.87 -8.44 5.43
N PHE A 51 13.45 -9.28 4.56
CA PHE A 51 14.90 -9.36 4.39
C PHE A 51 15.50 -8.04 3.89
N ILE A 52 14.84 -7.38 2.93
CA ILE A 52 15.27 -6.07 2.42
C ILE A 52 15.22 -5.02 3.53
N VAL A 53 14.16 -5.00 4.33
CA VAL A 53 14.02 -4.07 5.46
C VAL A 53 15.09 -4.34 6.52
N ILE A 54 15.31 -5.60 6.92
CA ILE A 54 16.37 -5.96 7.88
C ILE A 54 17.74 -5.51 7.38
N TYR A 55 18.05 -5.77 6.11
CA TYR A 55 19.30 -5.33 5.48
C TYR A 55 19.44 -3.80 5.49
N ALA A 56 18.37 -3.07 5.19
CA ALA A 56 18.37 -1.61 5.21
C ALA A 56 18.60 -1.06 6.64
N ILE A 57 17.98 -1.66 7.65
CA ILE A 57 18.15 -1.30 9.06
C ILE A 57 19.60 -1.54 9.51
N TYR A 58 20.18 -2.67 9.09
CA TYR A 58 21.58 -3.00 9.39
C TYR A 58 22.55 -2.00 8.75
N ARG A 59 22.25 -1.54 7.52
CA ARG A 59 23.12 -0.60 6.79
C ARG A 59 22.96 0.85 7.24
N PHE A 60 21.76 1.25 7.64
CA PHE A 60 21.42 2.59 8.08
C PHE A 60 20.71 2.52 9.44
N PRO A 61 21.47 2.44 10.55
CA PRO A 61 20.89 2.33 11.87
C PRO A 61 20.01 3.55 12.17
N PHE A 62 18.79 3.31 12.63
CA PHE A 62 17.83 4.35 12.94
C PHE A 62 18.36 5.26 14.06
N LYS A 63 18.63 6.52 13.74
CA LYS A 63 18.73 7.61 14.73
C LYS A 63 17.33 8.13 15.04
N GLN A 64 16.48 7.31 15.67
CA GLN A 64 15.13 7.74 16.06
C GLN A 64 14.92 7.46 17.55
N ALA A 65 15.00 8.53 18.36
CA ALA A 65 14.91 8.47 19.82
C ALA A 65 13.46 8.47 20.36
N GLY A 66 12.45 8.55 19.47
CA GLY A 66 11.04 8.59 19.85
C GLY A 66 10.15 7.91 18.80
N GLY A 67 9.22 7.10 19.28
CA GLY A 67 8.24 6.41 18.44
C GLY A 67 7.03 5.94 19.25
N HIS A 68 5.82 6.16 18.71
CA HIS A 68 4.58 5.63 19.26
C HIS A 68 4.45 4.15 18.87
N PHE A 69 5.11 3.27 19.65
CA PHE A 69 5.12 1.81 19.39
C PHE A 69 3.71 1.25 19.15
N PHE A 70 2.73 1.69 19.96
CA PHE A 70 1.35 1.25 19.83
C PHE A 70 0.70 1.67 18.49
N LEU A 71 0.93 2.90 18.02
CA LEU A 71 0.43 3.33 16.70
C LEU A 71 1.10 2.56 15.57
N LEU A 72 2.40 2.28 15.69
CA LEU A 72 3.13 1.52 14.68
C LEU A 72 2.63 0.08 14.60
N MET A 73 2.38 -0.54 15.76
CA MET A 73 1.81 -1.89 15.85
C MET A 73 0.38 -1.91 15.29
N PHE A 74 -0.46 -0.93 15.63
CA PHE A 74 -1.81 -0.79 15.07
C PHE A 74 -1.79 -0.66 13.55
N ARG A 75 -0.91 0.20 13.00
CA ARG A 75 -0.73 0.36 11.56
C ARG A 75 -0.31 -0.95 10.89
N GLY A 76 0.63 -1.68 11.50
CA GLY A 76 1.08 -2.98 11.01
C GLY A 76 -0.06 -3.99 10.99
N PHE A 77 -0.80 -4.12 12.09
CA PHE A 77 -1.91 -5.06 12.21
C PHE A 77 -3.03 -4.77 11.22
N VAL A 78 -3.53 -3.53 11.17
CA VAL A 78 -4.60 -3.13 10.23
C VAL A 78 -4.14 -3.29 8.78
N GLY A 79 -2.90 -2.92 8.47
CA GLY A 79 -2.31 -3.10 7.14
C GLY A 79 -2.23 -4.56 6.71
N THR A 80 -1.81 -5.46 7.61
CA THR A 80 -1.74 -6.90 7.34
C THR A 80 -3.13 -7.50 7.11
N VAL A 81 -4.12 -7.17 7.95
CA VAL A 81 -5.51 -7.62 7.77
C VAL A 81 -6.08 -7.12 6.43
N ALA A 82 -5.84 -5.85 6.09
CA ALA A 82 -6.28 -5.28 4.81
C ALA A 82 -5.62 -5.97 3.61
N LEU A 83 -4.33 -6.32 3.72
CA LEU A 83 -3.60 -7.04 2.67
C LEU A 83 -4.18 -8.44 2.45
N PHE A 84 -4.45 -9.18 3.53
CA PHE A 84 -5.08 -10.50 3.44
C PHE A 84 -6.48 -10.41 2.81
N ALA A 85 -7.31 -9.46 3.22
CA ALA A 85 -8.62 -9.23 2.63
C ALA A 85 -8.55 -8.85 1.14
N PHE A 86 -7.54 -8.07 0.74
CA PHE A 86 -7.33 -7.71 -0.67
C PHE A 86 -6.94 -8.91 -1.52
N PHE A 87 -5.97 -9.72 -1.07
CA PHE A 87 -5.54 -10.90 -1.81
C PHE A 87 -6.62 -11.98 -1.86
N TYR A 88 -7.43 -12.12 -0.80
CA TYR A 88 -8.62 -12.95 -0.83
C TYR A 88 -9.60 -12.51 -1.93
N ASN A 89 -9.86 -11.20 -2.06
CA ASN A 89 -10.69 -10.66 -3.15
C ASN A 89 -10.07 -10.93 -4.54
N VAL A 90 -8.76 -10.79 -4.69
CA VAL A 90 -8.06 -11.03 -5.97
C VAL A 90 -8.18 -12.49 -6.41
N ALA A 91 -8.19 -13.45 -5.47
CA ALA A 91 -8.41 -14.85 -5.81
C ALA A 91 -9.85 -15.14 -6.25
N HIS A 92 -10.85 -14.67 -5.50
CA HIS A 92 -12.25 -15.04 -5.70
C HIS A 92 -12.95 -14.25 -6.82
N VAL A 93 -12.52 -13.02 -7.10
CA VAL A 93 -13.14 -12.13 -8.09
C VAL A 93 -12.16 -11.84 -9.22
N ASN A 94 -12.64 -11.27 -10.33
CA ASN A 94 -11.78 -10.81 -11.41
C ASN A 94 -10.80 -9.74 -10.88
N LEU A 95 -9.58 -9.73 -11.41
CA LEU A 95 -8.56 -8.79 -11.00
C LEU A 95 -9.01 -7.34 -11.22
N ALA A 96 -9.67 -7.06 -12.35
CA ALA A 96 -10.23 -5.75 -12.66
C ALA A 96 -11.24 -5.28 -11.59
N THR A 97 -12.17 -6.14 -11.19
CA THR A 97 -13.18 -5.82 -10.16
C THR A 97 -12.56 -5.62 -8.78
N ALA A 98 -11.53 -6.40 -8.42
CA ALA A 98 -10.82 -6.23 -7.16
C ALA A 98 -10.09 -4.86 -7.08
N PHE A 99 -9.47 -4.44 -8.19
CA PHE A 99 -8.84 -3.11 -8.26
C PHE A 99 -9.86 -1.98 -8.29
N THR A 100 -11.00 -2.14 -8.98
CA THR A 100 -12.09 -1.16 -8.95
C THR A 100 -12.63 -0.97 -7.53
N PHE A 101 -12.82 -2.06 -6.77
CA PHE A 101 -13.19 -1.98 -5.37
C PHE A 101 -12.13 -1.21 -4.56
N GLN A 102 -10.85 -1.44 -4.80
CA GLN A 102 -9.79 -0.69 -4.11
C GLN A 102 -9.82 0.83 -4.44
N LYS A 103 -10.38 1.24 -5.59
CA LYS A 103 -10.57 2.67 -5.90
C LYS A 103 -11.61 3.36 -5.04
N THR A 104 -12.43 2.64 -4.27
CA THR A 104 -13.35 3.23 -3.29
C THR A 104 -12.65 3.58 -1.97
N ASN A 105 -11.39 3.17 -1.76
CA ASN A 105 -10.62 3.46 -0.54
C ASN A 105 -10.61 4.95 -0.15
N PRO A 106 -10.48 5.93 -1.07
CA PRO A 106 -10.50 7.36 -0.72
C PRO A 106 -11.81 7.78 -0.05
N ILE A 107 -12.95 7.19 -0.46
CA ILE A 107 -14.27 7.48 0.12
C ILE A 107 -14.28 7.04 1.60
N PHE A 108 -13.91 5.79 1.87
CA PHE A 108 -13.83 5.29 3.24
C PHE A 108 -12.78 6.04 4.06
N THR A 109 -11.65 6.40 3.46
CA THR A 109 -10.59 7.15 4.13
C THR A 109 -11.08 8.53 4.55
N ALA A 110 -11.80 9.24 3.69
CA ALA A 110 -12.34 10.56 4.00
C ALA A 110 -13.47 10.52 5.04
N ILE A 111 -14.36 9.50 4.98
CA ILE A 111 -15.37 9.28 6.03
C ILE A 111 -14.70 9.02 7.39
N LEU A 112 -13.70 8.13 7.43
CA LEU A 112 -12.95 7.82 8.64
C LEU A 112 -12.15 9.04 9.14
N ALA A 113 -11.57 9.82 8.23
CA ALA A 113 -10.85 11.04 8.58
C ALA A 113 -11.77 12.08 9.23
N ALA A 114 -12.96 12.29 8.66
CA ALA A 114 -13.99 13.16 9.24
C ALA A 114 -14.41 12.68 10.64
N PHE A 115 -14.52 11.37 10.87
CA PHE A 115 -14.91 10.84 12.18
C PHE A 115 -13.78 10.91 13.22
N ILE A 116 -12.56 10.48 12.86
CA ILE A 116 -11.42 10.35 13.77
C ILE A 116 -10.76 11.70 14.05
N PHE A 117 -10.51 12.51 13.01
CA PHE A 117 -9.81 13.79 13.12
C PHE A 117 -10.75 14.99 13.23
N LYS A 118 -12.08 14.78 13.10
CA LYS A 118 -13.10 15.83 13.09
C LYS A 118 -12.84 16.92 12.03
N GLU A 119 -12.13 16.56 10.96
CA GLU A 119 -11.86 17.47 9.85
C GLU A 119 -13.15 17.73 9.06
N ARG A 120 -13.39 19.00 8.73
CA ARG A 120 -14.56 19.38 7.92
C ARG A 120 -14.25 19.04 6.46
N LEU A 121 -14.99 18.08 5.91
CA LEU A 121 -14.95 17.78 4.48
C LEU A 121 -15.42 19.02 3.71
N SER A 122 -14.52 19.63 2.94
CA SER A 122 -14.87 20.71 2.02
C SER A 122 -15.80 20.12 0.94
N SER A 123 -16.92 20.80 0.67
CA SER A 123 -17.90 20.38 -0.35
C SER A 123 -17.28 20.25 -1.75
N LEU A 124 -16.20 20.98 -2.03
CA LEU A 124 -15.44 20.90 -3.29
C LEU A 124 -14.49 19.70 -3.37
N GLY A 125 -14.11 19.10 -2.24
CA GLY A 125 -13.27 17.88 -2.19
C GLY A 125 -14.10 16.59 -2.15
N TRP A 126 -15.41 16.72 -2.02
CA TRP A 126 -16.37 15.62 -1.91
C TRP A 126 -17.20 15.42 -3.18
N PHE A 127 -17.24 16.43 -4.05
CA PHE A 127 -17.89 16.42 -5.36
C PHE A 127 -16.84 16.33 -6.47
#